data_AF-A0A972VR83-F1
#
_entry.id   AF-A0A972VR83-F1
#
_cell.length_a   1.000
_cell.length_b   1.000
_cell.length_c   1.000
_cell.angle_alpha   90.00
_cell.angle_beta   90.00
_cell.angle_gamma   90.00
#
_symmetry.space_group_name_H-M   'P 1'
#
loop_
_entity.id
_entity.type
_entity.pdbx_description
1 polymer ?
#
loop_
_entity_poly.entity_id
_entity_poly.type
_entity_poly.pdbx_seq_one_letter_code
_entity_poly.pdbx_strand_id
1 'polypeptide(L)'
;MSSPFIVGPKGDKPRSDLRVTYTPNSSNLHINLTSKVETLFGESINAQVRDVCNQLGIKTGTFDIEDFGALPFIISARVEAVIKKAHPEIQKDALPVMKDFCMYSSSRNRFRRSRLYLPGNQAKLMVNAGIHKPDGLILDLEDSVSPAEKKDTRYIVRNALRTLDFMGAERMVRINQGEYGLLDLDFIVPHNVHLVLIPKVESADQVLVIDGRIKEISKACGRKEPVYLMPILESGRGILKALEIAEASENNIALAIGLEDYTADIGVQRTLEGHESFFARGMLVNAAKTANLQAIDTVFSDVANEEGLRASVREAKSLGFDGKGCIHPRQINPIHEEFAPSKDDVDKALLIVEAYNEAEAKGLGVVSLGSKMIDPPVVKRALQTLKMAGKV
;
A
#
# COMPACT_ATOMS: atom_id res chain seq x y z
N MET A 1 8.21 33.86 -26.30
CA MET A 1 7.33 32.70 -26.08
C MET A 1 7.86 31.98 -24.85
N SER A 2 7.00 31.67 -23.88
CA SER A 2 7.42 30.90 -22.69
C SER A 2 7.79 29.48 -23.09
N SER A 3 8.75 28.87 -22.39
CA SER A 3 9.13 27.48 -22.63
C SER A 3 7.98 26.52 -22.31
N PRO A 4 7.78 25.44 -23.07
CA PRO A 4 6.76 24.45 -22.79
C PRO A 4 7.11 23.63 -21.55
N PHE A 5 6.08 23.28 -20.78
CA PHE A 5 6.18 22.36 -19.64
C PHE A 5 5.58 21.03 -20.03
N ILE A 6 6.24 19.93 -19.64
CA ILE A 6 5.85 18.57 -20.03
C ILE A 6 5.71 17.72 -18.78
N VAL A 7 4.62 16.97 -18.71
CA VAL A 7 4.33 15.93 -17.73
C VAL A 7 3.79 14.70 -18.46
N GLY A 8 4.10 13.52 -17.92
CA GLY A 8 3.71 12.25 -18.49
C GLY A 8 4.90 11.43 -18.98
N PRO A 9 4.65 10.17 -19.35
CA PRO A 9 5.69 9.22 -19.72
C PRO A 9 6.47 9.65 -20.98
N LYS A 10 7.77 9.35 -21.00
CA LYS A 10 8.65 9.52 -22.17
C LYS A 10 8.72 8.22 -22.96
N GLY A 11 8.58 8.28 -24.29
CA GLY A 11 8.78 7.12 -25.18
C GLY A 11 7.49 6.35 -25.48
N ASP A 12 7.58 5.01 -25.57
CA ASP A 12 6.55 4.14 -26.14
C ASP A 12 5.16 4.33 -25.52
N LYS A 13 4.16 4.41 -26.41
CA LYS A 13 2.72 4.66 -26.20
C LYS A 13 2.15 3.91 -24.97
N PRO A 14 2.16 4.52 -23.78
CA PRO A 14 1.80 3.84 -22.54
C PRO A 14 0.29 3.71 -22.44
N ARG A 15 -0.21 2.48 -22.26
CA ARG A 15 -1.65 2.24 -22.15
C ARG A 15 -2.23 2.92 -20.92
N SER A 16 -3.40 3.55 -21.08
CA SER A 16 -4.16 4.17 -20.00
C SER A 16 -3.49 5.37 -19.33
N ASP A 17 -2.65 6.08 -20.08
CA ASP A 17 -2.01 7.34 -19.67
C ASP A 17 -2.01 8.35 -20.82
N LEU A 18 -1.55 9.56 -20.54
CA LEU A 18 -1.42 10.64 -21.51
C LEU A 18 -0.16 11.46 -21.24
N ARG A 19 0.39 12.02 -22.32
CA ARG A 19 1.42 13.04 -22.25
C ARG A 19 0.79 14.40 -22.45
N VAL A 20 1.09 15.33 -21.54
CA VAL A 20 0.55 16.69 -21.57
C VAL A 20 1.70 17.67 -21.68
N THR A 21 1.66 18.49 -22.72
CA THR A 21 2.50 19.67 -22.87
C THR A 21 1.64 20.91 -22.67
N TYR A 22 2.08 21.82 -21.82
CA TYR A 22 1.41 23.11 -21.62
C TYR A 22 2.38 24.25 -21.89
N THR A 23 1.97 25.17 -22.77
CA THR A 23 2.72 26.36 -23.13
C THR A 23 1.96 27.60 -22.69
N PRO A 24 2.39 28.28 -21.59
CA PRO A 24 1.78 29.53 -21.16
C PRO A 24 1.92 30.61 -22.25
N ASN A 25 0.82 31.29 -22.57
CA ASN A 25 0.79 32.43 -23.48
C ASN A 25 -0.38 33.37 -23.13
N SER A 26 -0.52 34.48 -23.87
CA SER A 26 -1.58 35.48 -23.68
C SER A 26 -2.87 35.19 -24.47
N SER A 27 -2.89 34.15 -25.30
CA SER A 27 -4.07 33.78 -26.08
C SER A 27 -5.05 32.94 -25.28
N ASN A 28 -6.32 32.96 -25.68
CA ASN A 28 -7.37 32.13 -25.08
C ASN A 28 -6.97 30.65 -25.03
N LEU A 29 -7.43 29.94 -24.00
CA LEU A 29 -7.15 28.52 -23.79
C LEU A 29 -7.46 27.67 -25.03
N HIS A 30 -6.41 27.11 -25.63
CA HIS A 30 -6.48 26.21 -26.77
C HIS A 30 -6.02 24.79 -26.37
N ILE A 31 -6.70 23.76 -26.87
CA ILE A 31 -6.41 22.36 -26.56
C ILE A 31 -6.30 21.61 -27.89
N ASN A 32 -5.09 21.15 -28.20
CA ASN A 32 -4.78 20.25 -29.29
C ASN A 32 -4.77 18.82 -28.74
N LEU A 33 -5.77 18.01 -29.11
CA LEU A 33 -5.87 16.62 -28.69
C LEU A 33 -5.46 15.71 -29.85
N THR A 34 -4.58 14.76 -29.58
CA THR A 34 -4.29 13.61 -30.45
C THR A 34 -4.64 12.35 -29.68
N SER A 35 -5.71 11.65 -30.07
CA SER A 35 -6.15 10.42 -29.40
C SER A 35 -6.58 9.35 -30.40
N LYS A 36 -6.26 8.09 -30.12
CA LYS A 36 -6.82 6.95 -30.87
C LYS A 36 -8.30 6.73 -30.63
N VAL A 37 -8.85 7.30 -29.55
CA VAL A 37 -10.25 7.15 -29.16
C VAL A 37 -11.00 8.48 -29.27
N GLU A 38 -10.45 9.45 -30.01
CA GLU A 38 -10.98 10.80 -30.15
C GLU A 38 -12.43 10.83 -30.62
N THR A 39 -12.79 9.97 -31.59
CA THR A 39 -14.15 9.88 -32.12
C THR A 39 -15.19 9.56 -31.05
N LEU A 40 -14.81 8.82 -29.99
CA LEU A 40 -15.72 8.39 -28.93
C LEU A 40 -15.61 9.26 -27.67
N PHE A 41 -14.40 9.70 -27.32
CA PHE A 41 -14.13 10.34 -26.02
C PHE A 41 -13.46 11.71 -26.12
N GLY A 42 -13.20 12.24 -27.32
CA GLY A 42 -12.49 13.51 -27.51
C GLY A 42 -13.16 14.70 -26.82
N GLU A 43 -14.50 14.81 -26.93
CA GLU A 43 -15.25 15.86 -26.23
C GLU A 43 -15.15 15.73 -24.71
N SER A 44 -15.23 14.50 -24.18
CA SER A 44 -15.11 14.24 -22.74
C SER A 44 -13.70 14.57 -22.22
N ILE A 45 -12.65 14.22 -22.97
CA ILE A 45 -11.27 14.54 -22.62
C ILE A 45 -11.07 16.06 -22.59
N ASN A 46 -11.52 16.76 -23.62
CA ASN A 46 -11.44 18.22 -23.70
C ASN A 46 -12.23 18.91 -22.59
N ALA A 47 -13.44 18.43 -22.29
CA ALA A 47 -14.26 18.94 -21.19
C ALA A 47 -13.54 18.78 -19.84
N GLN A 48 -12.89 17.63 -19.63
CA GLN A 48 -12.16 17.37 -18.40
C GLN A 48 -10.90 18.24 -18.24
N VAL A 49 -10.14 18.47 -19.31
CA VAL A 49 -9.00 19.39 -19.31
C VAL A 49 -9.47 20.81 -18.97
N ARG A 50 -10.59 21.26 -19.55
CA ARG A 50 -11.19 22.56 -19.25
C ARG A 50 -11.68 22.66 -17.82
N ASP A 51 -12.26 21.60 -17.27
CA ASP A 51 -12.68 21.55 -15.87
C ASP A 51 -11.50 21.76 -14.91
N VAL A 52 -10.39 21.06 -15.13
CA VAL A 52 -9.15 21.25 -14.34
C VAL A 52 -8.64 22.69 -14.48
N CYS A 53 -8.60 23.23 -15.70
CA CYS A 53 -8.20 24.62 -15.94
C CYS A 53 -9.10 25.61 -15.17
N ASN A 54 -10.42 25.41 -15.20
CA ASN A 54 -11.38 26.25 -14.49
C ASN A 54 -11.19 26.17 -12.97
N GLN A 55 -10.97 24.97 -12.43
CA GLN A 55 -10.70 24.78 -11.00
C GLN A 55 -9.43 25.53 -10.56
N LEU A 56 -8.39 25.54 -11.40
CA LEU A 56 -7.11 26.20 -11.13
C LEU A 56 -7.05 27.66 -11.59
N GLY A 57 -8.09 28.19 -12.24
CA GLY A 57 -8.14 29.56 -12.73
C GLY A 57 -7.33 29.84 -14.01
N ILE A 58 -6.95 28.79 -14.76
CA ILE A 58 -6.22 28.89 -16.02
C ILE A 58 -7.18 29.24 -17.17
N LYS A 59 -6.99 30.42 -17.77
CA LYS A 59 -7.81 30.93 -18.90
C LYS A 59 -7.06 31.05 -20.22
N THR A 60 -5.73 30.97 -20.19
CA THR A 60 -4.86 31.19 -21.35
C THR A 60 -3.79 30.11 -21.46
N GLY A 61 -3.18 30.02 -22.65
CA GLY A 61 -2.17 29.02 -22.96
C GLY A 61 -2.66 27.93 -23.90
N THR A 62 -1.71 27.13 -24.37
CA THR A 62 -1.95 26.03 -25.30
C THR A 62 -1.60 24.71 -24.64
N PHE A 63 -2.52 23.74 -24.69
CA PHE A 63 -2.29 22.36 -24.30
C PHE A 63 -2.12 21.50 -25.56
N ASP A 64 -1.03 20.73 -25.61
CA ASP A 64 -0.85 19.66 -26.59
C ASP A 64 -0.91 18.33 -25.84
N ILE A 65 -1.95 17.54 -26.12
CA ILE A 65 -2.29 16.30 -25.41
C ILE A 65 -2.15 15.12 -26.37
N GLU A 66 -1.24 14.21 -26.03
CA GLU A 66 -1.13 12.90 -26.66
C GLU A 66 -1.77 11.85 -25.74
N ASP A 67 -2.97 11.40 -26.08
CA ASP A 67 -3.74 10.46 -25.28
C ASP A 67 -3.61 9.01 -25.79
N PHE A 68 -3.44 8.09 -24.83
CA PHE A 68 -3.29 6.66 -25.07
C PHE A 68 -4.38 5.84 -24.33
N GLY A 69 -5.59 6.40 -24.26
CA GLY A 69 -6.75 5.82 -23.59
C GLY A 69 -6.73 6.09 -22.08
N ALA A 70 -6.26 7.27 -21.68
CA ALA A 70 -6.16 7.67 -20.29
C ALA A 70 -7.53 7.66 -19.60
N LEU A 71 -7.51 7.25 -18.33
CA LEU A 71 -8.70 7.26 -17.50
C LEU A 71 -8.92 8.67 -16.95
N PRO A 72 -10.17 9.05 -16.61
CA PRO A 72 -10.47 10.40 -16.15
C PRO A 72 -9.55 10.87 -15.01
N PHE A 73 -9.35 10.06 -13.98
CA PHE A 73 -8.54 10.47 -12.83
C PHE A 73 -7.06 10.74 -13.19
N ILE A 74 -6.55 10.13 -14.28
CA ILE A 74 -5.22 10.35 -14.84
C ILE A 74 -5.16 11.63 -15.66
N ILE A 75 -6.17 11.88 -16.50
CA ILE A 75 -6.28 13.15 -17.25
C ILE A 75 -6.22 14.32 -16.27
N SER A 76 -7.04 14.29 -15.21
CA SER A 76 -7.01 15.34 -14.18
C SER A 76 -5.65 15.46 -13.50
N ALA A 77 -5.02 14.34 -13.14
CA ALA A 77 -3.72 14.33 -12.47
C ALA A 77 -2.61 14.95 -13.34
N ARG A 78 -2.49 14.55 -14.60
CA ARG A 78 -1.44 15.00 -15.53
C ARG A 78 -1.64 16.48 -15.90
N VAL A 79 -2.88 16.92 -16.12
CA VAL A 79 -3.20 18.32 -16.43
C VAL A 79 -2.91 19.23 -15.23
N GLU A 80 -3.31 18.85 -14.02
CA GLU A 80 -2.97 19.62 -12.82
C GLU A 80 -1.46 19.70 -12.59
N ALA A 81 -0.77 18.57 -12.73
CA ALA A 81 0.68 18.52 -12.54
C ALA A 81 1.43 19.44 -13.52
N VAL A 82 1.06 19.46 -14.81
CA VAL A 82 1.72 20.35 -15.79
C VAL A 82 1.41 21.82 -15.52
N ILE A 83 0.18 22.14 -15.08
CA ILE A 83 -0.21 23.51 -14.71
C ILE A 83 0.59 23.99 -13.51
N LYS A 84 0.65 23.20 -12.43
CA LYS A 84 1.41 23.56 -11.21
C LYS A 84 2.92 23.63 -11.45
N LYS A 85 3.43 22.89 -12.45
CA LYS A 85 4.83 23.00 -12.89
C LYS A 85 5.11 24.32 -13.61
N ALA A 86 4.14 24.81 -14.38
CA ALA A 86 4.23 26.09 -15.08
C ALA A 86 3.95 27.31 -14.17
N HIS A 87 3.10 27.11 -13.17
CA HIS A 87 2.57 28.13 -12.26
C HIS A 87 2.70 27.65 -10.79
N PRO A 88 3.93 27.60 -10.24
CA PRO A 88 4.20 27.06 -8.91
C PRO A 88 3.54 27.86 -7.76
N GLU A 89 3.11 29.08 -8.02
CA GLU A 89 2.36 29.91 -7.07
C GLU A 89 0.93 29.41 -6.82
N ILE A 90 0.36 28.59 -7.72
CA ILE A 90 -0.99 28.03 -7.56
C ILE A 90 -0.99 26.95 -6.48
N GLN A 91 -1.50 27.31 -5.31
CA GLN A 91 -1.63 26.38 -4.17
C GLN A 91 -2.88 25.50 -4.26
N LYS A 92 -3.94 25.97 -4.92
CA LYS A 92 -5.21 25.25 -5.02
C LYS A 92 -5.04 23.93 -5.80
N ASP A 93 -5.74 22.88 -5.37
CA ASP A 93 -5.80 21.59 -6.06
C ASP A 93 -7.03 21.47 -6.98
N ALA A 94 -6.90 20.68 -8.05
CA ALA A 94 -8.01 20.30 -8.92
C ALA A 94 -8.45 18.86 -8.60
N LEU A 95 -9.29 18.72 -7.58
CA LEU A 95 -9.62 17.42 -7.02
C LEU A 95 -10.83 16.80 -7.74
N PRO A 96 -10.75 15.55 -8.23
CA PRO A 96 -11.95 14.82 -8.64
C PRO A 96 -12.87 14.63 -7.44
N VAL A 97 -14.18 14.52 -7.67
CA VAL A 97 -15.15 14.26 -6.59
C VAL A 97 -14.82 12.94 -5.90
N MET A 98 -14.74 12.97 -4.56
CA MET A 98 -14.56 11.76 -3.74
C MET A 98 -15.79 10.87 -3.92
N LYS A 99 -15.59 9.64 -4.37
CA LYS A 99 -16.68 8.67 -4.55
C LYS A 99 -17.05 8.01 -3.22
N ASP A 100 -18.33 7.73 -3.00
CA ASP A 100 -18.80 7.18 -1.72
C ASP A 100 -18.15 5.83 -1.38
N PHE A 101 -17.95 4.96 -2.38
CA PHE A 101 -17.24 3.68 -2.20
C PHE A 101 -15.76 3.85 -1.81
N CYS A 102 -15.19 5.06 -1.87
CA CYS A 102 -13.83 5.35 -1.40
C CYS A 102 -13.77 5.69 0.09
N MET A 103 -14.89 5.82 0.79
CA MET A 103 -14.99 6.37 2.16
C MET A 103 -15.12 5.31 3.26
N TYR A 104 -14.92 4.02 2.96
CA TYR A 104 -14.86 2.99 3.99
C TYR A 104 -13.61 3.15 4.86
N SER A 105 -13.65 2.63 6.09
CA SER A 105 -12.55 2.68 7.05
C SER A 105 -11.78 1.36 7.11
N SER A 106 -10.63 1.37 7.80
CA SER A 106 -9.85 0.16 8.13
C SER A 106 -9.75 -0.01 9.63
N SER A 107 -9.44 -1.23 10.08
CA SER A 107 -9.24 -1.53 11.49
C SER A 107 -7.83 -2.01 11.77
N ARG A 108 -7.33 -1.73 12.99
CA ARG A 108 -6.03 -2.20 13.48
C ARG A 108 -5.86 -3.71 13.28
N ASN A 109 -6.87 -4.48 13.69
CA ASN A 109 -6.80 -5.94 13.77
C ASN A 109 -7.24 -6.70 12.50
N ARG A 110 -7.49 -6.02 11.37
CA ARG A 110 -7.86 -6.71 10.13
C ARG A 110 -6.74 -7.63 9.66
N PHE A 111 -7.10 -8.64 8.86
CA PHE A 111 -6.12 -9.48 8.19
C PHE A 111 -5.35 -8.70 7.11
N ARG A 112 -4.07 -9.06 6.96
CA ARG A 112 -3.13 -8.53 5.95
C ARG A 112 -2.34 -9.66 5.31
N ARG A 113 -3.00 -10.80 5.05
CA ARG A 113 -2.39 -12.02 4.52
C ARG A 113 -1.75 -11.77 3.17
N SER A 114 -2.43 -11.01 2.31
CA SER A 114 -1.91 -10.57 1.01
C SER A 114 -1.95 -9.05 0.87
N ARG A 115 -0.85 -8.49 0.36
CA ARG A 115 -0.75 -7.05 0.03
C ARG A 115 -0.20 -6.90 -1.37
N LEU A 116 -1.02 -6.44 -2.31
CA LEU A 116 -0.63 -6.33 -3.72
C LEU A 116 0.05 -4.99 -3.97
N TYR A 117 1.33 -5.02 -4.36
CA TYR A 117 2.08 -3.86 -4.82
C TYR A 117 1.66 -3.46 -6.23
N LEU A 118 1.35 -2.16 -6.40
CA LEU A 118 0.97 -1.55 -7.65
C LEU A 118 1.80 -0.29 -7.86
N PRO A 119 2.60 -0.20 -8.94
CA PRO A 119 3.32 1.03 -9.25
C PRO A 119 2.36 2.22 -9.40
N GLY A 120 2.63 3.31 -8.67
CA GLY A 120 1.78 4.49 -8.62
C GLY A 120 1.61 5.18 -9.97
N ASN A 121 2.56 5.00 -10.89
CA ASN A 121 2.52 5.54 -12.25
C ASN A 121 1.84 4.60 -13.26
N GLN A 122 1.38 3.41 -12.85
CA GLN A 122 0.73 2.43 -13.74
C GLN A 122 -0.77 2.30 -13.46
N ALA A 123 -1.52 3.33 -13.85
CA ALA A 123 -2.96 3.44 -13.67
C ALA A 123 -3.77 2.18 -14.07
N LYS A 124 -3.40 1.55 -15.19
CA LYS A 124 -4.06 0.34 -15.73
C LYS A 124 -4.11 -0.81 -14.72
N LEU A 125 -3.12 -0.90 -13.82
CA LEU A 125 -3.04 -1.98 -12.83
C LEU A 125 -3.95 -1.71 -11.64
N MET A 126 -4.28 -0.44 -11.37
CA MET A 126 -5.09 -0.04 -10.22
C MET A 126 -6.58 -0.34 -10.39
N VAL A 127 -7.11 -0.15 -11.60
CA VAL A 127 -8.56 -0.21 -11.88
C VAL A 127 -9.19 -1.52 -11.46
N ASN A 128 -8.53 -2.64 -11.77
CA ASN A 128 -9.08 -3.99 -11.54
C ASN A 128 -8.47 -4.68 -10.32
N ALA A 129 -7.61 -4.00 -9.56
CA ALA A 129 -6.87 -4.63 -8.48
C ALA A 129 -7.79 -5.19 -7.38
N GLY A 130 -8.88 -4.47 -7.06
CA GLY A 130 -9.86 -4.88 -6.05
C GLY A 130 -10.63 -6.16 -6.40
N ILE A 131 -10.80 -6.47 -7.70
CA ILE A 131 -11.54 -7.66 -8.16
C ILE A 131 -10.90 -8.95 -7.64
N HIS A 132 -9.58 -8.95 -7.46
CA HIS A 132 -8.82 -10.09 -6.98
C HIS A 132 -8.85 -10.26 -5.45
N LYS A 133 -9.61 -9.42 -4.73
CA LYS A 133 -9.83 -9.48 -3.28
C LYS A 133 -8.55 -9.61 -2.43
N PRO A 134 -7.49 -8.84 -2.69
CA PRO A 134 -6.37 -8.80 -1.74
C PRO A 134 -6.81 -8.19 -0.42
N ASP A 135 -6.13 -8.54 0.68
CA ASP A 135 -6.42 -7.91 1.97
C ASP A 135 -6.00 -6.43 1.96
N GLY A 136 -4.96 -6.07 1.22
CA GLY A 136 -4.50 -4.69 1.01
C GLY A 136 -3.97 -4.42 -0.40
N LEU A 137 -4.10 -3.18 -0.84
CA LEU A 137 -3.55 -2.65 -2.08
C LEU A 137 -2.54 -1.55 -1.77
N ILE A 138 -1.29 -1.72 -2.19
CA ILE A 138 -0.22 -0.75 -2.00
C ILE A 138 -0.04 0.02 -3.30
N LEU A 139 -0.46 1.29 -3.29
CA LEU A 139 -0.10 2.24 -4.33
C LEU A 139 1.32 2.76 -4.03
N ASP A 140 2.28 2.38 -4.86
CA ASP A 140 3.69 2.62 -4.59
C ASP A 140 4.20 3.92 -5.23
N LEU A 141 4.74 4.83 -4.41
CA LEU A 141 5.39 6.06 -4.86
C LEU A 141 6.92 5.94 -4.89
N GLU A 142 7.46 4.80 -4.46
CA GLU A 142 8.87 4.63 -4.17
C GLU A 142 9.61 3.85 -5.27
N ASP A 143 10.16 2.65 -5.03
CA ASP A 143 11.12 2.01 -5.94
C ASP A 143 10.54 1.63 -7.31
N SER A 144 9.22 1.42 -7.43
CA SER A 144 8.60 1.15 -8.74
C SER A 144 8.36 2.40 -9.60
N VAL A 145 8.69 3.59 -9.08
CA VAL A 145 8.50 4.87 -9.77
C VAL A 145 9.85 5.54 -10.03
N SER A 146 10.13 5.82 -11.30
CA SER A 146 11.37 6.48 -11.71
C SER A 146 11.53 7.86 -11.04
N PRO A 147 12.76 8.30 -10.70
CA PRO A 147 12.97 9.58 -10.01
C PRO A 147 12.32 10.78 -10.70
N ALA A 148 12.27 10.79 -12.03
CA ALA A 148 11.69 11.87 -12.82
C ALA A 148 10.15 11.95 -12.70
N GLU A 149 9.48 10.83 -12.39
CA GLU A 149 8.02 10.75 -12.32
C GLU A 149 7.46 10.86 -10.90
N LYS A 150 8.29 10.76 -9.85
CA LYS A 150 7.83 10.74 -8.45
C LYS A 150 6.90 11.91 -8.11
N LYS A 151 7.26 13.13 -8.53
CA LYS A 151 6.45 14.35 -8.27
C LYS A 151 5.07 14.26 -8.90
N ASP A 152 5.00 13.85 -10.17
CA ASP A 152 3.76 13.79 -10.94
C ASP A 152 2.87 12.61 -10.51
N THR A 153 3.50 11.53 -10.03
CA THR A 153 2.81 10.30 -9.61
C THR A 153 1.96 10.50 -8.36
N ARG A 154 2.31 11.46 -7.49
CA ARG A 154 1.49 11.83 -6.32
C ARG A 154 0.06 12.22 -6.71
N TYR A 155 -0.09 13.00 -7.78
CA TYR A 155 -1.41 13.41 -8.29
C TYR A 155 -2.23 12.20 -8.75
N ILE A 156 -1.58 11.21 -9.37
CA ILE A 156 -2.22 9.97 -9.80
C ILE A 156 -2.71 9.17 -8.60
N VAL A 157 -1.83 8.92 -7.62
CA VAL A 157 -2.17 8.16 -6.40
C VAL A 157 -3.27 8.87 -5.61
N ARG A 158 -3.16 10.20 -5.44
CA ARG A 158 -4.19 11.04 -4.82
C ARG A 158 -5.54 10.87 -5.50
N ASN A 159 -5.56 10.97 -6.82
CA ASN A 159 -6.81 10.89 -7.58
C ASN A 159 -7.37 9.46 -7.57
N ALA A 160 -6.52 8.43 -7.63
CA ALA A 160 -6.91 7.03 -7.47
C ALA A 160 -7.60 6.78 -6.12
N LEU A 161 -7.04 7.34 -5.04
CA LEU A 161 -7.64 7.32 -3.71
C LEU A 161 -8.98 8.07 -3.61
N ARG A 162 -9.37 8.84 -4.63
CA ARG A 162 -10.67 9.53 -4.66
C ARG A 162 -11.70 8.86 -5.55
N THR A 163 -11.24 8.10 -6.55
CA THR A 163 -12.12 7.64 -7.65
C THR A 163 -12.18 6.15 -7.87
N LEU A 164 -11.23 5.36 -7.38
CA LEU A 164 -11.18 3.91 -7.64
C LEU A 164 -11.81 3.09 -6.51
N ASP A 165 -12.62 2.12 -6.90
CA ASP A 165 -13.21 1.15 -6.00
C ASP A 165 -12.24 -0.02 -5.78
N PHE A 166 -11.76 -0.14 -4.55
CA PHE A 166 -10.84 -1.19 -4.14
C PHE A 166 -11.55 -2.36 -3.45
N MET A 167 -12.89 -2.42 -3.53
CA MET A 167 -13.71 -3.56 -3.12
C MET A 167 -13.46 -3.98 -1.66
N GLY A 168 -13.19 -3.01 -0.77
CA GLY A 168 -12.93 -3.22 0.65
C GLY A 168 -11.48 -3.58 1.03
N ALA A 169 -10.58 -3.74 0.05
CA ALA A 169 -9.15 -3.90 0.31
C ALA A 169 -8.59 -2.70 1.10
N GLU A 170 -7.64 -2.91 2.00
CA GLU A 170 -7.01 -1.80 2.72
C GLU A 170 -6.27 -0.88 1.75
N ARG A 171 -6.53 0.42 1.86
CA ARG A 171 -5.98 1.48 0.99
C ARG A 171 -4.59 1.84 1.53
N MET A 172 -3.55 1.22 0.98
CA MET A 172 -2.18 1.42 1.44
C MET A 172 -1.39 2.28 0.45
N VAL A 173 -0.46 3.09 0.95
CA VAL A 173 0.51 3.81 0.11
C VAL A 173 1.90 3.61 0.67
N ARG A 174 2.85 3.19 -0.18
CA ARG A 174 4.27 3.24 0.16
C ARG A 174 4.82 4.58 -0.28
N ILE A 175 5.18 5.41 0.69
CA ILE A 175 5.76 6.73 0.45
C ILE A 175 7.24 6.60 0.09
N ASN A 176 7.83 7.68 -0.39
CA ASN A 176 9.27 7.82 -0.55
C ASN A 176 9.98 8.01 0.81
N GLN A 177 11.30 7.92 0.79
CA GLN A 177 12.12 8.33 1.93
C GLN A 177 12.32 9.84 2.03
N GLY A 178 12.68 10.30 3.24
CA GLY A 178 13.11 11.66 3.51
C GLY A 178 12.07 12.72 3.13
N GLU A 179 12.55 13.84 2.58
CA GLU A 179 11.69 14.98 2.22
C GLU A 179 10.61 14.62 1.20
N TYR A 180 10.91 13.72 0.25
CA TYR A 180 9.91 13.27 -0.72
C TYR A 180 8.77 12.53 -0.01
N GLY A 181 9.08 11.72 1.00
CA GLY A 181 8.07 11.02 1.80
C GLY A 181 7.13 11.98 2.54
N LEU A 182 7.68 13.04 3.14
CA LEU A 182 6.88 14.07 3.82
C LEU A 182 5.91 14.78 2.88
N LEU A 183 6.36 15.08 1.65
CA LEU A 183 5.51 15.66 0.60
C LEU A 183 4.47 14.65 0.08
N ASP A 184 4.75 13.35 0.08
CA ASP A 184 3.76 12.33 -0.31
C ASP A 184 2.56 12.35 0.65
N LEU A 185 2.79 12.57 1.96
CA LEU A 185 1.74 12.59 2.99
C LEU A 185 0.68 13.66 2.71
N ASP A 186 1.08 14.84 2.25
CA ASP A 186 0.17 15.94 1.88
C ASP A 186 -0.81 15.53 0.78
N PHE A 187 -0.41 14.60 -0.09
CA PHE A 187 -1.21 14.11 -1.22
C PHE A 187 -2.07 12.90 -0.90
N ILE A 188 -1.93 12.27 0.27
CA ILE A 188 -2.63 11.00 0.57
C ILE A 188 -3.43 11.04 1.86
N VAL A 189 -2.94 11.73 2.90
CA VAL A 189 -3.59 11.78 4.22
C VAL A 189 -5.00 12.41 4.14
N PRO A 190 -5.23 13.52 3.40
CA PRO A 190 -6.56 14.10 3.25
C PRO A 190 -7.53 13.26 2.40
N HIS A 191 -7.07 12.17 1.78
CA HIS A 191 -7.80 11.46 0.73
C HIS A 191 -8.05 9.99 1.07
N ASN A 192 -8.29 9.72 2.35
CA ASN A 192 -8.66 8.40 2.86
C ASN A 192 -7.66 7.28 2.53
N VAL A 193 -6.35 7.54 2.62
CA VAL A 193 -5.37 6.47 2.83
C VAL A 193 -5.60 5.82 4.20
N HIS A 194 -5.51 4.50 4.29
CA HIS A 194 -5.68 3.77 5.55
C HIS A 194 -4.34 3.49 6.25
N LEU A 195 -3.32 3.15 5.47
CA LEU A 195 -2.04 2.68 5.98
C LEU A 195 -0.89 3.22 5.12
N VAL A 196 0.09 3.83 5.76
CA VAL A 196 1.33 4.32 5.12
C VAL A 196 2.47 3.34 5.41
N LEU A 197 3.08 2.83 4.35
CA LEU A 197 4.32 2.07 4.45
C LEU A 197 5.49 3.04 4.40
N ILE A 198 6.37 2.96 5.40
CA ILE A 198 7.57 3.80 5.51
C ILE A 198 8.77 2.95 5.08
N PRO A 199 9.39 3.21 3.91
CA PRO A 199 10.49 2.39 3.42
C PRO A 199 11.80 2.69 4.16
N LYS A 200 12.69 1.69 4.19
CA LYS A 200 14.08 1.71 4.67
C LYS A 200 14.25 2.41 6.03
N VAL A 201 13.42 2.02 6.99
CA VAL A 201 13.42 2.57 8.36
C VAL A 201 14.56 1.95 9.16
N GLU A 202 15.33 2.82 9.81
CA GLU A 202 16.51 2.49 10.60
C GLU A 202 16.49 3.07 12.03
N SER A 203 15.50 3.88 12.39
CA SER A 203 15.33 4.40 13.75
C SER A 203 13.87 4.71 14.11
N ALA A 204 13.55 4.73 15.40
CA ALA A 204 12.24 5.15 15.89
C ALA A 204 11.90 6.61 15.53
N ASP A 205 12.90 7.50 15.53
CA ASP A 205 12.74 8.91 15.16
C ASP A 205 12.15 9.10 13.76
N GLN A 206 12.54 8.27 12.79
CA GLN A 206 11.99 8.33 11.45
C GLN A 206 10.48 8.03 11.45
N VAL A 207 10.03 7.07 12.25
CA VAL A 207 8.60 6.75 12.40
C VAL A 207 7.87 7.90 13.09
N LEU A 208 8.44 8.47 14.16
CA LEU A 208 7.86 9.58 14.91
C LEU A 208 7.68 10.84 14.06
N VAL A 209 8.66 11.17 13.20
CA VAL A 209 8.58 12.29 12.26
C VAL A 209 7.42 12.11 11.28
N ILE A 210 7.26 10.91 10.71
CA ILE A 210 6.15 10.59 9.79
C ILE A 210 4.80 10.65 10.51
N ASP A 211 4.68 10.03 11.69
CA ASP A 211 3.46 10.04 12.49
C ASP A 211 3.07 11.48 12.92
N GLY A 212 4.05 12.30 13.31
CA GLY A 212 3.87 13.71 13.61
C GLY A 212 3.31 14.49 12.43
N ARG A 213 3.89 14.33 11.23
CA ARG A 213 3.39 14.98 10.01
C ARG A 213 1.97 14.54 9.66
N ILE A 214 1.65 13.26 9.81
CA ILE A 214 0.29 12.75 9.61
C ILE A 214 -0.70 13.41 10.58
N LYS A 215 -0.34 13.57 11.86
CA LYS A 215 -1.19 14.23 12.86
C LYS A 215 -1.44 15.70 12.52
N GLU A 216 -0.41 16.42 12.06
CA GLU A 216 -0.55 17.81 11.59
C GLU A 216 -1.54 17.93 10.43
N ILE A 217 -1.35 17.13 9.38
CA ILE A 217 -2.21 17.15 8.19
C ILE A 217 -3.64 16.74 8.57
N SER A 218 -3.79 15.68 9.37
CA SER A 218 -5.11 15.19 9.81
C SER A 218 -5.87 16.26 10.58
N LYS A 219 -5.18 16.99 11.48
CA LYS A 219 -5.76 18.13 12.20
C LYS A 219 -6.17 19.25 11.24
N ALA A 220 -5.32 19.59 10.27
CA ALA A 220 -5.58 20.66 9.31
C ALA A 220 -6.77 20.36 8.38
N CYS A 221 -6.95 19.10 7.97
CA CYS A 221 -8.06 18.69 7.09
C CYS A 221 -9.30 18.18 7.85
N GLY A 222 -9.29 18.21 9.19
CA GLY A 222 -10.40 17.75 10.02
C GLY A 222 -10.65 16.24 9.97
N ARG A 223 -9.65 15.45 9.58
CA ARG A 223 -9.74 13.99 9.54
C ARG A 223 -9.75 13.41 10.95
N LYS A 224 -10.75 12.57 11.24
CA LYS A 224 -10.92 11.88 12.53
C LYS A 224 -10.41 10.44 12.51
N GLU A 225 -10.52 9.76 11.36
CA GLU A 225 -10.06 8.38 11.20
C GLU A 225 -8.53 8.30 11.26
N PRO A 226 -7.97 7.32 11.99
CA PRO A 226 -6.52 7.15 12.06
C PRO A 226 -5.92 6.84 10.69
N VAL A 227 -4.64 7.17 10.53
CA VAL A 227 -3.78 6.62 9.48
C VAL A 227 -2.78 5.72 10.17
N TYR A 228 -2.79 4.45 9.82
CA TYR A 228 -1.89 3.47 10.41
C TYR A 228 -0.54 3.45 9.70
N LEU A 229 0.47 2.91 10.38
CA LEU A 229 1.85 2.85 9.91
C LEU A 229 2.34 1.42 9.81
N MET A 230 3.18 1.20 8.80
CA MET A 230 3.92 -0.03 8.60
C MET A 230 5.36 0.27 8.18
N PRO A 231 6.29 0.41 9.13
CA PRO A 231 7.71 0.48 8.84
C PRO A 231 8.18 -0.76 8.06
N ILE A 232 8.96 -0.53 7.00
CA ILE A 232 9.68 -1.57 6.26
C ILE A 232 11.12 -1.59 6.76
N LEU A 233 11.53 -2.73 7.32
CA LEU A 233 12.90 -2.98 7.73
C LEU A 233 13.61 -3.74 6.61
N GLU A 234 14.56 -3.07 5.99
CA GLU A 234 15.26 -3.58 4.80
C GLU A 234 16.75 -3.21 4.80
N SER A 235 17.33 -3.02 5.98
CA SER A 235 18.77 -2.88 6.22
C SER A 235 19.17 -3.60 7.51
N GLY A 236 20.45 -3.93 7.66
CA GLY A 236 20.98 -4.52 8.89
C GLY A 236 20.73 -3.64 10.12
N ARG A 237 20.81 -2.31 9.95
CA ARG A 237 20.52 -1.35 11.03
C ARG A 237 19.05 -1.38 11.44
N GLY A 238 18.13 -1.38 10.47
CA GLY A 238 16.70 -1.50 10.73
C GLY A 238 16.36 -2.77 11.49
N ILE A 239 16.93 -3.91 11.07
CA ILE A 239 16.73 -5.20 11.74
C ILE A 239 17.25 -5.20 13.18
N LEU A 240 18.46 -4.68 13.43
CA LEU A 240 19.02 -4.61 14.79
C LEU A 240 18.22 -3.70 15.73
N LYS A 241 17.49 -2.72 15.18
CA LYS A 241 16.62 -1.78 15.90
C LYS A 241 15.14 -2.11 15.82
N ALA A 242 14.78 -3.32 15.39
CA ALA A 242 13.40 -3.65 15.05
C ALA A 242 12.39 -3.38 16.18
N LEU A 243 12.72 -3.68 17.45
CA LEU A 243 11.81 -3.46 18.57
C LEU A 243 11.60 -1.97 18.87
N GLU A 244 12.67 -1.18 18.87
CA GLU A 244 12.62 0.29 19.03
C GLU A 244 11.70 0.91 17.97
N ILE A 245 11.84 0.47 16.72
CA ILE A 245 11.02 0.93 15.59
C ILE A 245 9.56 0.45 15.74
N ALA A 246 9.34 -0.77 16.22
CA ALA A 246 8.00 -1.32 16.45
C ALA A 246 7.22 -0.47 17.46
N GLU A 247 7.85 -0.11 18.57
CA GLU A 247 7.24 0.61 19.70
C GLU A 247 7.20 2.13 19.48
N ALA A 248 7.78 2.64 18.40
CA ALA A 248 7.93 4.08 18.14
C ALA A 248 6.61 4.86 18.07
N SER A 249 5.52 4.24 17.62
CA SER A 249 4.21 4.90 17.50
C SER A 249 3.06 3.94 17.78
N GLU A 250 2.04 4.42 18.48
CA GLU A 250 0.79 3.70 18.65
C GLU A 250 0.11 3.42 17.29
N ASN A 251 0.34 4.24 16.27
CA ASN A 251 -0.21 4.04 14.93
C ASN A 251 0.50 2.95 14.13
N ASN A 252 1.64 2.44 14.62
CA ASN A 252 2.20 1.20 14.08
C ASN A 252 1.20 0.06 14.31
N ILE A 253 0.96 -0.71 13.26
CA ILE A 253 0.08 -1.89 13.29
C ILE A 253 0.76 -3.13 12.72
N ALA A 254 1.88 -2.94 12.01
CA ALA A 254 2.62 -3.99 11.36
C ALA A 254 4.08 -3.56 11.14
N LEU A 255 4.99 -4.54 11.10
CA LEU A 255 6.32 -4.39 10.53
C LEU A 255 6.41 -5.24 9.27
N ALA A 256 7.05 -4.72 8.23
CA ALA A 256 7.33 -5.48 7.01
C ALA A 256 8.83 -5.68 6.84
N ILE A 257 9.24 -6.81 6.28
CA ILE A 257 10.64 -7.04 5.89
C ILE A 257 10.81 -6.88 4.38
N GLY A 258 11.84 -6.13 3.96
CA GLY A 258 12.25 -6.01 2.55
C GLY A 258 13.53 -6.79 2.30
N LEU A 259 13.43 -8.01 1.73
CA LEU A 259 14.62 -8.88 1.62
C LEU A 259 15.58 -8.51 0.49
N GLU A 260 15.11 -7.94 -0.63
CA GLU A 260 16.00 -7.55 -1.72
C GLU A 260 17.01 -6.50 -1.24
N ASP A 261 16.51 -5.38 -0.70
CA ASP A 261 17.34 -4.31 -0.14
C ASP A 261 18.16 -4.78 1.07
N TYR A 262 17.58 -5.60 1.97
CA TYR A 262 18.33 -6.14 3.11
C TYR A 262 19.53 -6.99 2.69
N THR A 263 19.34 -7.90 1.73
CA THR A 263 20.44 -8.77 1.27
C THR A 263 21.51 -7.97 0.53
N ALA A 264 21.12 -6.94 -0.22
CA ALA A 264 22.05 -6.00 -0.83
C ALA A 264 22.85 -5.21 0.22
N ASP A 265 22.20 -4.74 1.30
CA ASP A 265 22.83 -3.98 2.39
C ASP A 265 23.90 -4.79 3.14
N ILE A 266 23.61 -6.07 3.43
CA ILE A 266 24.58 -6.95 4.13
C ILE A 266 25.57 -7.65 3.18
N GLY A 267 25.45 -7.43 1.87
CA GLY A 267 26.39 -7.93 0.87
C GLY A 267 26.28 -9.43 0.55
N VAL A 268 25.07 -10.00 0.60
CA VAL A 268 24.83 -11.42 0.29
C VAL A 268 23.80 -11.58 -0.83
N GLN A 269 23.81 -12.74 -1.48
CA GLN A 269 22.80 -13.08 -2.48
C GLN A 269 21.55 -13.66 -1.79
N ARG A 270 20.37 -13.20 -2.21
CA ARG A 270 19.09 -13.80 -1.82
C ARG A 270 18.95 -15.21 -2.38
N THR A 271 18.57 -16.16 -1.54
CA THR A 271 18.39 -17.57 -1.89
C THR A 271 16.94 -18.02 -1.70
N LEU A 272 16.59 -19.20 -2.22
CA LEU A 272 15.27 -19.80 -1.97
C LEU A 272 15.21 -20.45 -0.59
N GLU A 273 16.35 -20.92 -0.09
CA GLU A 273 16.52 -21.53 1.23
C GLU A 273 16.39 -20.50 2.36
N GLY A 274 16.72 -19.24 2.09
CA GLY A 274 16.50 -18.11 2.99
C GLY A 274 17.41 -18.05 4.22
N HIS A 275 18.46 -18.88 4.29
CA HIS A 275 19.42 -18.91 5.40
C HIS A 275 20.06 -17.55 5.67
N GLU A 276 20.35 -16.78 4.62
CA GLU A 276 20.92 -15.44 4.70
C GLU A 276 20.00 -14.42 5.39
N SER A 277 18.69 -14.70 5.40
CA SER A 277 17.65 -13.83 5.98
C SER A 277 17.05 -14.37 7.27
N PHE A 278 17.45 -15.58 7.70
CA PHE A 278 16.85 -16.27 8.84
C PHE A 278 16.88 -15.45 10.12
N PHE A 279 18.05 -14.88 10.45
CA PHE A 279 18.21 -13.99 11.61
C PHE A 279 17.29 -12.76 11.51
N ALA A 280 17.29 -12.08 10.36
CA ALA A 280 16.51 -10.86 10.17
C ALA A 280 15.00 -11.10 10.25
N ARG A 281 14.52 -12.17 9.61
CA ARG A 281 13.12 -12.60 9.68
C ARG A 281 12.72 -12.94 11.12
N GLY A 282 13.53 -13.71 11.83
CA GLY A 282 13.29 -14.05 13.23
C GLY A 282 13.28 -12.82 14.15
N MET A 283 14.25 -11.92 14.00
CA MET A 283 14.34 -10.68 14.78
C MET A 283 13.11 -9.78 14.56
N LEU A 284 12.71 -9.59 13.29
CA LEU A 284 11.53 -8.78 12.95
C LEU A 284 10.24 -9.40 13.51
N VAL A 285 10.06 -10.72 13.41
CA VAL A 285 8.87 -11.37 13.98
C VAL A 285 8.83 -11.15 15.50
N ASN A 286 9.94 -11.38 16.21
CA ASN A 286 9.97 -11.19 17.66
C ASN A 286 9.67 -9.73 18.05
N ALA A 287 10.26 -8.76 17.36
CA ALA A 287 9.99 -7.34 17.58
C ALA A 287 8.51 -6.99 17.35
N ALA A 288 7.96 -7.39 16.21
CA ALA A 288 6.57 -7.13 15.86
C ALA A 288 5.60 -7.75 16.88
N LYS A 289 5.78 -9.03 17.23
CA LYS A 289 4.89 -9.73 18.17
C LYS A 289 5.00 -9.17 19.60
N THR A 290 6.20 -8.78 20.03
CA THR A 290 6.42 -8.13 21.34
C THR A 290 5.64 -6.82 21.44
N ALA A 291 5.66 -6.01 20.38
CA ALA A 291 4.90 -4.77 20.29
C ALA A 291 3.40 -4.96 19.92
N ASN A 292 2.89 -6.20 19.89
CA ASN A 292 1.53 -6.56 19.47
C ASN A 292 1.16 -6.09 18.04
N LEU A 293 2.13 -6.09 17.14
CA LEU A 293 1.99 -5.76 15.73
C LEU A 293 1.96 -7.02 14.86
N GLN A 294 1.42 -6.88 13.65
CA GLN A 294 1.53 -7.93 12.64
C GLN A 294 2.95 -7.98 12.06
N ALA A 295 3.52 -9.18 11.91
CA ALA A 295 4.78 -9.38 11.20
C ALA A 295 4.47 -9.72 9.75
N ILE A 296 4.99 -8.97 8.79
CA ILE A 296 4.69 -9.19 7.37
C ILE A 296 5.92 -9.50 6.54
N ASP A 297 5.86 -10.61 5.80
CA ASP A 297 6.96 -11.13 5.01
C ASP A 297 7.11 -10.40 3.68
N THR A 298 8.29 -10.57 3.07
CA THR A 298 8.70 -9.96 1.79
C THR A 298 7.89 -10.49 0.60
N VAL A 299 8.08 -9.87 -0.58
CA VAL A 299 7.53 -10.34 -1.86
C VAL A 299 8.19 -11.63 -2.36
N PHE A 300 7.45 -12.39 -3.17
CA PHE A 300 7.98 -13.49 -3.96
C PHE A 300 8.07 -13.07 -5.43
N SER A 301 9.29 -13.05 -5.98
CA SER A 301 9.60 -12.42 -7.28
C SER A 301 9.24 -13.30 -8.48
N ASP A 302 9.35 -14.63 -8.34
CA ASP A 302 8.98 -15.55 -9.41
C ASP A 302 7.46 -15.72 -9.49
N VAL A 303 6.84 -14.93 -10.38
CA VAL A 303 5.39 -14.94 -10.57
C VAL A 303 4.89 -16.26 -11.19
N ALA A 304 5.73 -17.00 -11.92
CA ALA A 304 5.32 -18.24 -12.58
C ALA A 304 5.34 -19.45 -11.62
N ASN A 305 6.18 -19.40 -10.59
CA ASN A 305 6.39 -20.51 -9.66
C ASN A 305 5.42 -20.48 -8.46
N GLU A 306 4.19 -20.98 -8.66
CA GLU A 306 3.21 -21.08 -7.59
C GLU A 306 3.63 -22.04 -6.46
N GLU A 307 4.26 -23.17 -6.80
CA GLU A 307 4.67 -24.17 -5.81
C GLU A 307 5.75 -23.60 -4.85
N GLY A 308 6.73 -22.89 -5.41
CA GLY A 308 7.75 -22.16 -4.66
C GLY A 308 7.14 -21.05 -3.79
N LEU A 309 6.14 -20.32 -4.31
CA LEU A 309 5.39 -19.35 -3.51
C LEU A 309 4.72 -20.03 -2.31
N ARG A 310 4.00 -21.14 -2.51
CA ARG A 310 3.31 -21.86 -1.44
C ARG A 310 4.29 -22.36 -0.37
N ALA A 311 5.43 -22.92 -0.80
CA ALA A 311 6.49 -23.33 0.13
C ALA A 311 7.03 -22.15 0.94
N SER A 312 7.29 -21.01 0.29
CA SER A 312 7.73 -19.77 0.96
C SER A 312 6.69 -19.24 1.95
N VAL A 313 5.38 -19.32 1.64
CA VAL A 313 4.32 -18.90 2.55
C VAL A 313 4.22 -19.81 3.77
N ARG A 314 4.33 -21.14 3.59
CA ARG A 314 4.35 -22.09 4.72
C ARG A 314 5.52 -21.84 5.66
N GLU A 315 6.69 -21.56 5.10
CA GLU A 315 7.88 -21.22 5.88
C GLU A 315 7.73 -19.87 6.60
N ALA A 316 7.20 -18.84 5.93
CA ALA A 316 6.90 -17.56 6.59
C ALA A 316 5.90 -17.74 7.75
N LYS A 317 4.83 -18.51 7.54
CA LYS A 317 3.83 -18.83 8.57
C LYS A 317 4.46 -19.58 9.74
N SER A 318 5.38 -20.52 9.50
CA SER A 318 6.05 -21.28 10.56
C SER A 318 6.99 -20.42 11.41
N LEU A 319 7.59 -19.37 10.81
CA LEU A 319 8.38 -18.37 11.53
C LEU A 319 7.52 -17.40 12.35
N GLY A 320 6.23 -17.27 12.04
CA GLY A 320 5.27 -16.41 12.77
C GLY A 320 4.82 -15.15 12.02
N PHE A 321 5.05 -15.07 10.71
CA PHE A 321 4.48 -14.01 9.87
C PHE A 321 2.96 -14.16 9.69
N ASP A 322 2.27 -13.04 9.58
CA ASP A 322 0.80 -12.94 9.41
C ASP A 322 0.38 -12.71 7.96
N GLY A 323 1.33 -12.42 7.08
CA GLY A 323 1.06 -12.13 5.68
C GLY A 323 2.31 -12.00 4.84
N LYS A 324 2.11 -11.81 3.54
CA LYS A 324 3.18 -11.71 2.54
C LYS A 324 2.86 -10.64 1.51
N GLY A 325 3.91 -9.99 0.98
CA GLY A 325 3.79 -9.09 -0.16
C GLY A 325 3.51 -9.86 -1.46
N CYS A 326 2.68 -9.29 -2.34
CA CYS A 326 2.36 -9.83 -3.66
C CYS A 326 2.72 -8.79 -4.73
N ILE A 327 3.25 -9.24 -5.86
CA ILE A 327 3.54 -8.39 -7.03
C ILE A 327 2.67 -8.76 -8.25
N HIS A 328 1.87 -9.82 -8.14
CA HIS A 328 0.93 -10.22 -9.19
C HIS A 328 -0.36 -10.80 -8.57
N PRO A 329 -1.55 -10.49 -9.11
CA PRO A 329 -2.84 -10.98 -8.57
C PRO A 329 -2.94 -12.49 -8.37
N ARG A 330 -2.36 -13.29 -9.28
CA ARG A 330 -2.30 -14.76 -9.18
C ARG A 330 -1.68 -15.30 -7.88
N GLN A 331 -0.88 -14.50 -7.17
CA GLN A 331 -0.27 -14.89 -5.90
C GLN A 331 -1.26 -14.78 -4.72
N ILE A 332 -2.36 -14.04 -4.87
CA ILE A 332 -3.29 -13.75 -3.77
C ILE A 332 -3.96 -15.02 -3.23
N ASN A 333 -4.56 -15.83 -4.09
CA ASN A 333 -5.29 -17.04 -3.66
C ASN A 333 -4.36 -18.05 -2.98
N PRO A 334 -3.19 -18.43 -3.56
CA PRO A 334 -2.24 -19.31 -2.88
C PRO A 334 -1.81 -18.76 -1.51
N ILE A 335 -1.56 -17.46 -1.40
CA ILE A 335 -1.19 -16.83 -0.12
C ILE A 335 -2.32 -16.95 0.90
N HIS A 336 -3.56 -16.66 0.50
CA HIS A 336 -4.73 -16.76 1.39
C HIS A 336 -4.96 -18.19 1.88
N GLU A 337 -4.84 -19.17 0.99
CA GLU A 337 -4.99 -20.59 1.32
C GLU A 337 -3.94 -21.08 2.32
N GLU A 338 -2.66 -20.76 2.10
CA GLU A 338 -1.59 -21.24 2.99
C GLU A 338 -1.60 -20.53 4.36
N PHE A 339 -2.00 -19.25 4.42
CA PHE A 339 -2.20 -18.56 5.70
C PHE A 339 -3.47 -18.98 6.44
N ALA A 340 -4.47 -19.54 5.76
CA ALA A 340 -5.66 -20.06 6.41
C ALA A 340 -5.30 -21.26 7.32
N PRO A 341 -5.99 -21.43 8.46
CA PRO A 341 -5.85 -22.64 9.26
C PRO A 341 -6.41 -23.85 8.49
N SER A 342 -5.75 -25.00 8.59
CA SER A 342 -6.27 -26.23 7.98
C SER A 342 -7.53 -26.71 8.73
N LYS A 343 -8.32 -27.58 8.09
CA LYS A 343 -9.48 -28.20 8.77
C LYS A 343 -9.06 -28.88 10.07
N ASP A 344 -7.94 -29.61 10.04
CA ASP A 344 -7.39 -30.27 11.23
C ASP A 344 -6.97 -29.29 12.32
N ASP A 345 -6.44 -28.11 11.96
CA ASP A 345 -6.11 -27.06 12.94
C ASP A 345 -7.36 -26.51 13.60
N VAL A 346 -8.43 -26.30 12.82
CA VAL A 346 -9.73 -25.82 13.32
C VAL A 346 -10.38 -26.85 14.23
N ASP A 347 -10.42 -28.12 13.82
CA ASP A 347 -11.02 -29.21 14.60
C ASP A 347 -10.26 -29.40 15.92
N LYS A 348 -8.92 -29.37 15.90
CA LYS A 348 -8.10 -29.39 17.12
C LYS A 348 -8.33 -28.17 18.01
N ALA A 349 -8.45 -26.98 17.42
CA ALA A 349 -8.69 -25.75 18.17
C ALA A 349 -10.06 -25.76 18.86
N LEU A 350 -11.11 -26.26 18.20
CA LEU A 350 -12.43 -26.45 18.80
C LEU A 350 -12.35 -27.35 20.03
N LEU A 351 -11.72 -28.53 19.90
CA LEU A 351 -11.56 -29.48 21.01
C LEU A 351 -10.80 -28.88 22.20
N ILE A 352 -9.76 -28.08 21.94
CA ILE A 352 -8.98 -27.41 22.98
C ILE A 352 -9.84 -26.39 23.73
N VAL A 353 -10.60 -25.56 23.01
CA VAL A 353 -11.44 -24.52 23.62
C VAL A 353 -12.60 -25.14 24.40
N GLU A 354 -13.23 -26.18 23.86
CA GLU A 354 -14.29 -26.93 24.56
C GLU A 354 -13.78 -27.54 25.86
N ALA A 355 -12.66 -28.28 25.81
CA ALA A 355 -12.06 -28.90 26.99
C ALA A 355 -11.67 -27.87 28.06
N TYR A 356 -11.17 -26.69 27.65
CA TYR A 356 -10.85 -25.61 28.57
C TYR A 356 -12.10 -25.02 29.24
N ASN A 357 -13.14 -24.70 28.47
CA ASN A 357 -14.39 -24.14 29.00
C ASN A 357 -15.07 -25.10 29.99
N GLU A 358 -15.06 -26.40 29.71
CA GLU A 358 -15.58 -27.41 30.64
C GLU A 358 -14.82 -27.48 31.96
N ALA A 359 -13.50 -27.32 31.92
CA ALA A 359 -12.67 -27.36 33.10
C ALA A 359 -12.76 -26.07 33.92
N GLU A 360 -12.82 -24.91 33.26
CA GLU A 360 -13.05 -23.62 33.92
C GLU A 360 -14.40 -23.64 34.67
N ALA A 361 -15.46 -24.19 34.05
CA ALA A 361 -16.76 -24.39 34.69
C ALA A 361 -16.70 -25.33 35.93
N LYS A 362 -15.70 -26.23 35.99
CA LYS A 362 -15.43 -27.14 37.12
C LYS A 362 -14.40 -26.59 38.11
N GLY A 363 -13.87 -25.38 37.89
CA GLY A 363 -12.83 -24.77 38.74
C GLY A 363 -11.44 -25.41 38.62
N LEU A 364 -11.15 -26.11 37.52
CA LEU A 364 -9.87 -26.77 37.26
C LEU A 364 -8.96 -25.87 36.41
N GLY A 365 -7.76 -25.57 36.89
CA GLY A 365 -6.82 -24.66 36.21
C GLY A 365 -5.99 -25.28 35.07
N VAL A 366 -5.99 -26.60 34.92
CA VAL A 366 -5.23 -27.34 33.91
C VAL A 366 -6.05 -28.52 33.40
N VAL A 367 -6.11 -28.71 32.08
CA VAL A 367 -6.90 -29.78 31.43
C VAL A 367 -5.99 -30.65 30.60
N SER A 368 -6.28 -31.94 30.50
CA SER A 368 -5.58 -32.84 29.58
C SER A 368 -6.51 -33.26 28.45
N LEU A 369 -6.08 -33.10 27.20
CA LEU A 369 -6.75 -33.65 26.02
C LEU A 369 -5.86 -34.76 25.44
N GLY A 370 -6.25 -36.01 25.68
CA GLY A 370 -5.39 -37.17 25.41
C GLY A 370 -4.14 -37.16 26.30
N SER A 371 -2.95 -37.21 25.69
CA SER A 371 -1.66 -37.17 26.40
C SER A 371 -1.06 -35.78 26.58
N LYS A 372 -1.74 -34.72 26.10
CA LYS A 372 -1.21 -33.35 26.12
C LYS A 372 -1.95 -32.46 27.11
N MET A 373 -1.18 -31.66 27.83
CA MET A 373 -1.68 -30.63 28.74
C MET A 373 -2.16 -29.41 27.94
N ILE A 374 -3.32 -28.88 28.32
CA ILE A 374 -3.90 -27.63 27.85
C ILE A 374 -3.67 -26.60 28.95
N ASP A 375 -2.81 -25.63 28.66
CA ASP A 375 -2.52 -24.46 29.47
C ASP A 375 -3.09 -23.18 28.79
N PRO A 376 -3.16 -22.03 29.49
CA PRO A 376 -3.69 -20.80 28.90
C PRO A 376 -3.03 -20.38 27.57
N PRO A 377 -1.69 -20.53 27.37
CA PRO A 377 -1.07 -20.30 26.07
C PRO A 377 -1.55 -21.23 24.94
N VAL A 378 -1.84 -22.51 25.21
CA VAL A 378 -2.43 -23.44 24.23
C VAL A 378 -3.84 -22.98 23.84
N VAL A 379 -4.66 -22.57 24.81
CA VAL A 379 -6.03 -22.06 24.55
C VAL A 379 -6.00 -20.76 23.75
N LYS A 380 -5.12 -19.82 24.12
CA LYS A 380 -4.96 -18.55 23.37
C LYS A 380 -4.63 -18.79 21.89
N ARG A 381 -3.76 -19.77 21.60
CA ARG A 381 -3.45 -20.18 20.21
C ARG A 381 -4.67 -20.79 19.52
N ALA A 382 -5.41 -21.67 20.18
CA ALA A 382 -6.62 -22.27 19.64
C ALA A 382 -7.70 -21.22 19.30
N LEU A 383 -7.97 -20.27 20.20
CA LEU A 383 -8.90 -19.16 19.97
C LEU A 383 -8.48 -18.31 18.76
N GLN A 384 -7.17 -18.04 18.61
CA GLN A 384 -6.66 -17.31 17.45
C GLN A 384 -6.89 -18.09 16.14
N THR A 385 -6.67 -19.41 16.13
CA THR A 385 -6.97 -20.28 14.99
C THR A 385 -8.45 -20.22 14.62
N LEU A 386 -9.36 -20.29 15.60
CA LEU A 386 -10.80 -20.22 15.35
C LEU A 386 -11.23 -18.85 14.81
N LYS A 387 -10.63 -17.76 15.32
CA LYS A 387 -10.84 -16.41 14.81
C LYS A 387 -10.40 -16.27 13.35
N MET A 388 -9.24 -16.85 13.00
CA MET A 388 -8.77 -16.89 11.61
C MET A 388 -9.69 -17.70 10.69
N ALA A 389 -10.34 -18.73 11.22
CA ALA A 389 -11.32 -19.54 10.50
C ALA A 389 -12.73 -18.91 10.42
N GLY A 390 -12.95 -17.73 11.02
CA GLY A 390 -14.26 -17.08 11.08
C GLY A 390 -15.28 -17.85 11.92
N LYS A 391 -14.83 -18.60 12.94
CA LYS A 391 -15.68 -19.39 13.83
C LYS A 391 -16.03 -18.68 15.14
N VAL A 392 -15.32 -17.60 15.48
CA VAL A 392 -15.51 -16.75 16.66
C VAL A 392 -15.14 -15.30 16.38
#